data_AF-A0A212D421-F1
#
_entry.id   AF-A0A212D421-F1
#
_cell.length_a   1.000
_cell.length_b   1.000
_cell.length_c   1.000
_cell.angle_alpha   90.00
_cell.angle_beta   90.00
_cell.angle_gamma   90.00
#
_symmetry.space_group_name_H-M   'P 1'
#
loop_
_entity.id
_entity.type
_entity.pdbx_description
1 polymer ?
#
loop_
_entity_poly.entity_id
_entity_poly.type
_entity_poly.pdbx_seq_one_letter_code
_entity_poly.pdbx_strand_id
1 'polypeptide(L)'
;MLGSKNAQAIEDMVGYAQETQHEKILRGLAVGIALVMYGRMEEADALIESLCRDKDPILRRSGMYTVAMAYCGSGNNKAIRRLLHVAVIGIALVMYGRMEEADALIESLCRDKDPILRRSGMYTVAMAYCGSGNNKAIRRLLHV
;
A
#
# COMPACT_ATOMS: atom_id res chain seq x y z
N MET A 1 -1.82 17.18 -8.38
CA MET A 1 -1.96 16.04 -9.31
C MET A 1 -2.61 14.81 -8.66
N LEU A 2 -3.21 14.92 -7.45
CA LEU A 2 -3.88 13.78 -6.80
C LEU A 2 -5.07 13.33 -7.67
N GLY A 3 -5.12 12.05 -8.05
CA GLY A 3 -6.19 11.47 -8.85
C GLY A 3 -6.32 12.02 -10.28
N SER A 4 -5.40 12.88 -10.75
CA SER A 4 -5.55 13.56 -12.05
C SER A 4 -5.32 12.65 -13.25
N LYS A 5 -4.69 11.47 -13.07
CA LYS A 5 -4.37 10.51 -14.14
C LYS A 5 -3.69 11.17 -15.36
N ASN A 6 -2.87 12.18 -15.12
CA ASN A 6 -2.14 12.82 -16.21
C ASN A 6 -1.06 11.85 -16.71
N ALA A 7 -1.30 11.24 -17.87
CA ALA A 7 -0.41 10.23 -18.45
C ALA A 7 1.00 10.79 -18.67
N GLN A 8 1.10 12.04 -19.13
CA GLN A 8 2.38 12.69 -19.39
C GLN A 8 3.18 12.87 -18.09
N ALA A 9 2.53 13.32 -17.02
CA ALA A 9 3.18 13.42 -15.72
C ALA A 9 3.65 12.07 -15.16
N ILE A 10 2.89 10.99 -15.42
CA ILE A 10 3.28 9.64 -14.99
C ILE A 10 4.50 9.17 -15.79
N GLU A 11 4.49 9.36 -17.11
CA GLU A 11 5.59 8.98 -17.99
C GLU A 11 6.88 9.75 -17.64
N ASP A 12 6.78 11.06 -17.44
CA ASP A 12 7.89 11.91 -17.01
C ASP A 12 8.47 11.44 -15.66
N MET A 13 7.60 11.12 -14.69
CA MET A 13 8.04 10.65 -13.37
C MET A 13 8.68 9.26 -13.42
N VAL A 14 8.17 8.35 -14.26
CA VAL A 14 8.72 6.99 -14.42
C VAL A 14 10.05 7.04 -15.16
N GLY A 15 10.14 7.81 -16.24
CA GLY A 15 11.39 8.02 -16.98
C GLY A 15 12.47 8.62 -16.09
N TYR A 16 12.13 9.68 -15.35
CA TYR A 16 13.08 10.30 -14.43
C TYR A 16 13.48 9.40 -13.26
N ALA A 17 12.58 8.51 -12.81
CA ALA A 17 12.90 7.52 -11.77
C ALA A 17 13.90 6.46 -12.24
N GLN A 18 13.95 6.13 -13.53
CA GLN A 18 14.90 5.16 -14.10
C GLN A 18 16.28 5.79 -14.37
N GLU A 19 16.33 7.09 -14.62
CA GLU A 19 17.58 7.82 -14.89
C GLU A 19 18.32 8.23 -13.61
N THR A 20 17.59 8.44 -12.51
CA THR A 20 18.17 8.97 -11.27
C THR A 20 18.84 7.90 -10.41
N GLN A 21 20.06 8.16 -9.94
CA GLN A 21 20.76 7.32 -8.97
C GLN A 21 20.48 7.70 -7.51
N HIS A 22 19.72 8.77 -7.28
CA HIS A 22 19.46 9.26 -5.92
C HIS A 22 18.24 8.57 -5.31
N GLU A 23 18.48 7.66 -4.36
CA GLU A 23 17.40 6.92 -3.70
C GLU A 23 16.31 7.81 -3.09
N LYS A 24 16.67 9.00 -2.58
CA LYS A 24 15.70 9.94 -1.99
C LYS A 24 14.70 10.47 -3.02
N ILE A 25 15.19 10.78 -4.22
CA ILE A 25 14.37 11.26 -5.33
C ILE A 25 13.46 10.13 -5.81
N LEU A 26 14.03 8.94 -5.98
CA LEU A 26 13.29 7.77 -6.45
C LEU A 26 12.20 7.34 -5.47
N ARG A 27 12.44 7.41 -4.16
CA ARG A 27 11.40 7.20 -3.13
C ARG A 27 10.31 8.29 -3.16
N GLY A 28 10.68 9.55 -3.42
CA GLY A 28 9.71 10.64 -3.58
C GLY A 28 8.81 10.44 -4.81
N LEU A 29 9.40 10.09 -5.95
CA LEU A 29 8.69 9.80 -7.19
C LEU A 29 7.78 8.58 -7.04
N ALA A 30 8.22 7.54 -6.36
CA ALA A 30 7.41 6.35 -6.08
C ALA A 30 6.09 6.69 -5.36
N VAL A 31 6.16 7.53 -4.32
CA VAL A 31 4.95 7.99 -3.61
C VAL A 31 4.12 8.94 -4.48
N GLY A 32 4.78 9.81 -5.27
CA GLY A 32 4.12 10.71 -6.21
C GLY A 32 3.26 9.96 -7.25
N ILE A 33 3.84 8.93 -7.88
CA ILE A 33 3.13 8.07 -8.86
C ILE A 33 1.91 7.40 -8.21
N ALA A 34 2.06 6.87 -6.99
CA ALA A 34 0.96 6.25 -6.25
C ALA A 34 -0.18 7.25 -5.96
N LEU A 35 0.15 8.50 -5.64
CA LEU A 35 -0.84 9.57 -5.38
C LEU A 35 -1.58 10.00 -6.65
N VAL A 36 -0.91 10.04 -7.81
CA VAL A 36 -1.58 10.38 -9.08
C VAL A 36 -2.67 9.37 -9.44
N MET A 37 -2.49 8.11 -9.07
CA MET A 37 -3.42 7.00 -9.33
C MET A 37 -4.46 6.76 -8.22
N TYR A 38 -4.61 7.69 -7.28
CA TYR A 38 -5.59 7.57 -6.20
C TYR A 38 -7.03 7.39 -6.73
N GLY A 39 -7.73 6.34 -6.26
CA GLY A 39 -9.14 6.08 -6.57
C GLY A 39 -9.44 5.60 -7.99
N ARG A 40 -8.42 5.19 -8.77
CA ARG A 40 -8.58 4.77 -10.19
C ARG A 40 -8.85 3.29 -10.40
N MET A 41 -8.84 2.47 -9.34
CA MET A 41 -9.16 1.04 -9.36
C MET A 41 -8.45 0.30 -10.53
N GLU A 42 -9.21 -0.36 -11.41
CA GLU A 42 -8.70 -1.21 -12.50
C GLU A 42 -7.89 -0.44 -13.55
N GLU A 43 -8.11 0.87 -13.70
CA GLU A 43 -7.34 1.67 -14.68
C GLU A 43 -5.85 1.75 -14.32
N ALA A 44 -5.50 1.52 -13.05
CA ALA A 44 -4.12 1.49 -12.57
C ALA A 44 -3.44 0.13 -12.75
N ASP A 45 -4.17 -0.95 -13.07
CA ASP A 45 -3.63 -2.32 -13.10
C ASP A 45 -2.47 -2.45 -14.11
N ALA A 46 -2.58 -1.80 -15.28
CA ALA A 46 -1.52 -1.81 -16.29
C ALA A 46 -0.21 -1.15 -15.80
N LEU A 47 -0.33 -0.01 -15.11
CA LEU A 47 0.82 0.68 -14.52
C LEU A 47 1.44 -0.15 -13.39
N ILE A 48 0.60 -0.73 -12.53
CA ILE A 48 1.02 -1.58 -11.42
C ILE A 48 1.83 -2.77 -11.94
N GLU A 49 1.38 -3.43 -12.99
CA GLU A 49 2.10 -4.58 -13.57
C GLU A 49 3.45 -4.20 -14.17
N SER A 50 3.53 -3.05 -14.82
CA SER A 50 4.79 -2.50 -15.31
C SER A 50 5.78 -2.27 -14.16
N LEU A 51 5.34 -1.55 -13.11
CA LEU A 51 6.17 -1.24 -11.94
C LEU A 51 6.60 -2.49 -11.14
N CYS A 52 5.75 -3.54 -11.08
CA CYS A 52 6.09 -4.78 -10.38
C CYS A 52 7.18 -5.60 -11.10
N ARG A 53 7.30 -5.46 -12.42
CA ARG A 53 8.29 -6.17 -13.24
C ARG A 53 9.64 -5.44 -13.31
N ASP A 54 9.72 -4.25 -12.74
CA ASP A 54 10.95 -3.46 -12.76
C ASP A 54 12.09 -4.16 -11.97
N LYS A 55 13.32 -3.90 -12.40
CA LYS A 55 14.53 -4.42 -11.75
C LYS A 55 14.73 -3.75 -10.40
N ASP A 56 14.36 -2.48 -10.28
CA ASP A 56 14.61 -1.70 -9.08
C ASP A 56 13.67 -2.04 -7.93
N PRO A 57 14.19 -2.38 -6.74
CA PRO A 57 13.38 -2.79 -5.60
C PRO A 57 12.54 -1.65 -5.01
N ILE A 58 12.85 -0.39 -5.34
CA ILE A 58 12.06 0.77 -4.90
C ILE A 58 10.88 0.99 -5.86
N LEU A 59 11.07 0.86 -7.17
CA LEU A 59 9.99 0.91 -8.15
C LEU A 59 9.00 -0.25 -7.98
N ARG A 60 9.49 -1.46 -7.67
CA ARG A 60 8.59 -2.57 -7.29
C ARG A 60 7.73 -2.25 -6.06
N ARG A 61 8.29 -1.57 -5.07
CA ARG A 61 7.53 -1.08 -3.90
C ARG A 61 6.54 0.03 -4.27
N SER A 62 6.90 0.90 -5.22
CA SER A 62 6.00 1.91 -5.79
C SER A 62 4.73 1.28 -6.36
N GLY A 63 4.86 0.16 -7.07
CA GLY A 63 3.71 -0.60 -7.58
C GLY A 63 2.74 -1.00 -6.46
N MET A 64 3.26 -1.45 -5.31
CA MET A 64 2.43 -1.82 -4.15
C MET A 64 1.74 -0.61 -3.51
N TYR A 65 2.43 0.53 -3.41
CA TYR A 65 1.81 1.77 -2.94
C TYR A 65 0.71 2.23 -3.89
N THR A 66 0.92 2.08 -5.19
CA THR A 66 -0.06 2.40 -6.22
C THR A 66 -1.30 1.50 -6.10
N VAL A 67 -1.13 0.20 -5.85
CA VAL A 67 -2.26 -0.71 -5.55
C VAL A 67 -3.05 -0.21 -4.34
N ALA A 68 -2.37 0.09 -3.24
CA ALA A 68 -3.02 0.52 -2.00
C ALA A 68 -3.82 1.82 -2.19
N MET A 69 -3.29 2.77 -2.97
CA MET A 69 -3.94 4.07 -3.23
C MET A 69 -5.04 3.98 -4.30
N ALA A 70 -4.89 3.12 -5.31
CA ALA A 70 -5.89 2.93 -6.36
C ALA A 70 -7.15 2.23 -5.85
N TYR A 71 -7.00 1.27 -4.92
CA TYR A 71 -8.08 0.45 -4.37
C TYR A 71 -8.54 0.89 -2.97
N CYS A 72 -8.15 2.09 -2.53
CA CYS A 72 -8.55 2.66 -1.24
C CYS A 72 -10.07 2.61 -1.05
N GLY A 73 -10.54 1.98 0.03
CA GLY A 73 -11.96 1.86 0.38
C GLY A 73 -12.81 0.95 -0.51
N SER A 74 -12.24 0.25 -1.51
CA SER A 74 -13.01 -0.65 -2.39
C SER A 74 -13.24 -2.06 -1.79
N GLY A 75 -12.37 -2.50 -0.87
CA GLY A 75 -12.42 -3.88 -0.35
C GLY A 75 -12.18 -4.98 -1.39
N ASN A 76 -11.48 -4.69 -2.48
CA ASN A 76 -11.26 -5.68 -3.55
C ASN A 76 -10.32 -6.83 -3.11
N ASN A 77 -10.84 -8.06 -3.13
CA ASN A 77 -10.11 -9.28 -2.77
C ASN A 77 -8.87 -9.54 -3.65
N LYS A 78 -8.88 -9.13 -4.92
CA LYS A 78 -7.72 -9.28 -5.83
C LYS A 78 -6.55 -8.44 -5.35
N ALA A 79 -6.82 -7.19 -4.93
CA ALA A 79 -5.82 -6.28 -4.40
C ALA A 79 -5.28 -6.77 -3.04
N ILE A 80 -6.16 -7.25 -2.17
CA ILE A 80 -5.79 -7.80 -0.85
C ILE A 80 -4.84 -8.99 -1.01
N ARG A 81 -5.14 -9.95 -1.90
CA ARG A 81 -4.27 -11.10 -2.16
C ARG A 81 -2.89 -10.69 -2.67
N ARG A 82 -2.82 -9.71 -3.59
CA ARG A 82 -1.54 -9.16 -4.06
C ARG A 82 -0.74 -8.51 -2.93
N LEU A 83 -1.40 -7.72 -2.09
CA LEU A 83 -0.76 -7.00 -0.99
C LEU A 83 -0.31 -7.91 0.15
N LEU A 84 -1.00 -9.02 0.40
CA LEU A 84 -0.67 -9.95 1.48
C LEU A 84 0.74 -10.56 1.34
N HIS A 85 1.19 -10.78 0.11
CA HIS A 85 2.51 -11.37 -0.15
C HIS A 85 3.68 -10.38 -0.05
N VAL A 86 3.42 -9.06 -0.16
CA VAL A 86 4.50 -8.08 -0.39
C VAL A 86 4.40 -6.85 0.53
N ALA A 87 3.20 -6.33 0.77
CA ALA A 87 3.00 -5.04 1.42
C ALA A 87 1.74 -5.02 2.30
N VAL A 88 1.85 -5.65 3.48
CA VAL A 88 0.75 -5.78 4.46
C VAL A 88 0.16 -4.44 4.90
N ILE A 89 0.98 -3.38 5.00
CA ILE A 89 0.51 -2.03 5.38
C ILE A 89 -0.54 -1.48 4.40
N GLY A 90 -0.46 -1.84 3.12
CA GLY A 90 -1.43 -1.42 2.11
C GLY A 90 -2.85 -1.96 2.33
N ILE A 91 -2.98 -3.06 3.10
CA ILE A 91 -4.28 -3.67 3.39
C ILE A 91 -5.16 -2.71 4.21
N ALA A 92 -4.56 -1.91 5.10
CA ALA A 92 -5.30 -0.94 5.91
C ALA A 92 -6.01 0.12 5.04
N LEU A 93 -5.33 0.59 3.99
CA LEU A 93 -5.86 1.57 3.04
C LEU A 93 -6.98 0.97 2.19
N VAL A 94 -6.81 -0.27 1.71
CA VAL A 94 -7.83 -0.96 0.90
C VAL A 94 -9.09 -1.29 1.71
N MET A 95 -8.91 -1.67 2.98
CA MET A 95 -10.00 -2.06 3.90
C MET A 95 -10.56 -0.88 4.71
N TYR A 96 -10.17 0.35 4.38
CA TYR A 96 -10.68 1.54 5.05
C TYR A 96 -12.22 1.61 4.90
N GLY A 97 -12.94 1.64 6.02
CA GLY A 97 -14.41 1.57 6.06
C GLY A 97 -15.01 0.17 6.28
N ARG A 98 -14.22 -0.92 6.21
CA ARG A 98 -14.66 -2.31 6.47
C ARG A 98 -13.72 -3.02 7.46
N MET A 99 -13.52 -2.39 8.61
CA MET A 99 -12.52 -2.81 9.60
C MET A 99 -12.80 -4.18 10.23
N GLU A 100 -14.07 -4.59 10.36
CA GLU A 100 -14.43 -5.88 10.98
C GLU A 100 -13.96 -7.09 10.16
N GLU A 101 -13.86 -6.97 8.84
CA GLU A 101 -13.42 -8.06 7.96
C GLU A 101 -11.90 -8.24 7.95
N ALA A 102 -11.16 -7.16 8.21
CA ALA A 102 -9.71 -7.19 8.26
C ALA A 102 -9.17 -7.80 9.57
N ASP A 103 -10.02 -7.96 10.58
CA ASP A 103 -9.62 -8.31 11.94
C ASP A 103 -8.97 -9.69 12.05
N ALA A 104 -9.54 -10.71 11.37
CA ALA A 104 -8.99 -12.06 11.37
C ALA A 104 -7.64 -12.16 10.63
N LEU A 105 -7.52 -11.43 9.51
CA LEU A 105 -6.27 -11.34 8.75
C LEU A 105 -5.18 -10.66 9.58
N ILE A 106 -5.51 -9.53 10.21
CA ILE A 106 -4.57 -8.78 11.03
C ILE A 106 -4.14 -9.59 12.26
N GLU A 107 -5.04 -10.35 12.88
CA GLU A 107 -4.69 -11.23 14.00
C GLU A 107 -3.68 -12.31 13.60
N SER A 108 -3.84 -12.91 12.42
CA SER A 108 -2.87 -13.89 11.90
C SER A 108 -1.49 -13.26 11.69
N LEU A 109 -1.44 -12.03 11.18
CA LEU A 109 -0.21 -11.29 10.90
C LEU A 109 0.52 -10.83 12.17
N CYS A 110 -0.22 -10.46 13.22
CA CYS A 110 0.36 -10.06 14.50
C CYS A 110 1.02 -11.22 15.25
N ARG A 111 0.60 -12.47 14.98
CA ARG A 111 1.17 -13.68 15.60
C ARG A 111 2.32 -14.29 14.79
N ASP A 112 2.69 -13.68 13.67
CA ASP A 112 3.75 -14.21 12.82
C ASP A 112 5.11 -14.17 13.54
N LYS A 113 5.96 -15.16 13.21
CA LYS A 113 7.31 -15.29 13.75
C LYS A 113 8.25 -14.21 13.20
N ASP A 114 7.98 -13.73 11.99
CA ASP A 114 8.81 -12.73 11.34
C ASP A 114 8.61 -11.34 11.96
N PRO A 115 9.66 -10.71 12.53
CA PRO A 115 9.52 -9.44 13.25
C PRO A 115 9.12 -8.28 12.33
N ILE A 116 9.51 -8.32 11.06
CA ILE A 116 9.12 -7.32 10.06
C ILE A 116 7.63 -7.41 9.76
N LEU A 117 7.14 -8.64 9.54
CA LEU A 117 5.74 -8.89 9.20
C LEU A 117 4.82 -8.57 10.39
N ARG A 118 5.23 -8.96 11.60
CA ARG A 118 4.56 -8.59 12.84
C ARG A 118 4.45 -7.08 13.01
N ARG A 119 5.55 -6.35 12.82
CA ARG A 119 5.57 -4.87 12.91
C ARG A 119 4.68 -4.23 11.84
N SER A 120 4.70 -4.74 10.61
CA SER A 120 3.80 -4.28 9.54
C SER A 120 2.32 -4.56 9.85
N GLY A 121 2.02 -5.69 10.48
CA GLY A 121 0.69 -5.99 11.03
C GLY A 121 0.24 -4.93 12.03
N MET A 122 1.11 -4.52 12.96
CA MET A 122 0.78 -3.47 13.94
C MET A 122 0.52 -2.11 13.29
N TYR A 123 1.32 -1.70 12.31
CA TYR A 123 1.04 -0.48 11.56
C TYR A 123 -0.30 -0.54 10.84
N THR A 124 -0.68 -1.73 10.34
CA THR A 124 -1.98 -1.96 9.69
C THR A 124 -3.12 -1.82 10.71
N VAL A 125 -3.01 -2.40 11.91
CA VAL A 125 -3.97 -2.19 13.02
C VAL A 125 -4.12 -0.72 13.33
N ALA A 126 -2.99 -0.02 13.52
CA ALA A 126 -2.98 1.37 13.94
C ALA A 126 -3.60 2.30 12.90
N MET A 127 -3.29 2.09 11.62
CA MET A 127 -3.87 2.88 10.52
C MET A 127 -5.35 2.58 10.32
N ALA A 128 -5.77 1.32 10.42
CA ALA A 128 -7.18 0.96 10.30
C ALA A 128 -8.00 1.61 11.41
N TYR A 129 -7.61 1.39 12.68
CA TYR A 129 -8.41 1.80 13.84
C TYR A 129 -8.17 3.24 14.32
N CYS A 130 -7.44 4.06 13.56
CA CYS A 130 -7.22 5.47 13.90
C CYS A 130 -8.55 6.21 14.07
N GLY A 131 -8.74 6.89 15.20
CA GLY A 131 -9.96 7.67 15.50
C GLY A 131 -11.18 6.86 15.94
N SER A 132 -11.14 5.53 15.90
CA SER A 132 -12.28 4.67 16.28
C SER A 132 -12.41 4.41 17.79
N GLY A 133 -11.36 4.68 18.59
CA GLY A 133 -11.37 4.44 20.03
C GLY A 133 -11.54 2.95 20.43
N ASN A 134 -11.27 2.01 19.52
CA ASN A 134 -11.56 0.59 19.76
C ASN A 134 -10.58 -0.04 20.77
N ASN A 135 -11.12 -0.39 21.95
CA ASN A 135 -10.36 -1.04 23.03
C ASN A 135 -9.75 -2.40 22.63
N LYS A 136 -10.33 -3.12 21.66
CA LYS A 136 -9.76 -4.39 21.16
C LYS A 136 -8.44 -4.14 20.43
N ALA A 137 -8.37 -3.12 19.58
CA ALA A 137 -7.16 -2.76 18.85
C ALA A 137 -6.06 -2.28 19.80
N ILE A 138 -6.41 -1.47 20.81
CA ILE A 138 -5.47 -0.99 21.83
C ILE A 138 -4.85 -2.16 22.62
N ARG A 139 -5.67 -3.10 23.09
CA ARG A 139 -5.16 -4.28 23.79
C ARG A 139 -4.21 -5.11 22.91
N ARG A 140 -4.52 -5.26 21.62
CA ARG A 140 -3.66 -5.99 20.66
C ARG A 140 -2.30 -5.32 20.47
N LEU A 141 -2.24 -3.99 20.47
CA LEU A 141 -0.99 -3.23 20.37
C LEU A 141 -0.14 -3.31 21.65
N LEU A 142 -0.77 -3.51 22.81
CA LEU A 142 -0.09 -3.57 24.11
C LEU A 142 0.44 -4.98 24.49
N HIS A 143 -0.07 -6.05 23.86
CA HIS A 143 0.21 -7.44 24.24
C HIS A 143 1.32 -8.13 23.43
N VAL A 144 2.26 -7.38 22.83
CA VAL A 144 3.38 -7.93 22.03
C VAL A 144 4.72 -7.44 22.53
#